data_AF-A0A8B6X9J0-F1
#
_entry.id   AF-A0A8B6X9J0-F1
#
_cell.length_a   1.000
_cell.length_b   1.000
_cell.length_c   1.000
_cell.angle_alpha   90.00
_cell.angle_beta   90.00
_cell.angle_gamma   90.00
#
_symmetry.space_group_name_H-M   'P 1'
#
loop_
_entity.id
_entity.type
_entity.pdbx_description
1 polymer ?
#
loop_
_entity_poly.entity_id
_entity_poly.type
_entity_poly.pdbx_seq_one_letter_code
_entity_poly.pdbx_strand_id
1 'polypeptide(L)' 'MEEIVAEPLGFSLALTAVQVAVFFGFIALGCFAPALLRLPLPGLGLPAAFVAGLAVIVTGTVLTVLYVLRVNAAEA' A
#
# COMPACT_ATOMS: atom_id res chain seq x y z
N MET A 1 -2.49 -2.33 34.84
CA MET A 1 -3.65 -1.95 34.01
C MET A 1 -3.07 -1.11 32.90
N GLU A 2 -2.85 -1.73 31.74
CA GLU A 2 -2.24 -1.08 30.59
C GLU A 2 -3.15 0.08 30.17
N GLU A 3 -2.67 1.30 30.30
CA GLU A 3 -3.34 2.48 29.78
C GLU A 3 -3.26 2.36 28.26
N ILE A 4 -4.36 1.94 27.64
CA ILE A 4 -4.47 1.96 26.18
C ILE A 4 -4.49 3.43 25.79
N VAL A 5 -3.30 3.98 25.52
CA VAL A 5 -3.14 5.26 24.85
C VAL A 5 -4.01 5.14 23.60
N ALA A 6 -5.10 5.90 23.57
CA ALA A 6 -6.11 5.79 22.54
C ALA A 6 -5.52 6.26 21.21
N GLU A 7 -4.85 5.35 20.51
CA GLU A 7 -4.43 5.57 19.13
C GLU A 7 -5.70 5.89 18.34
N PRO A 8 -5.73 6.98 17.54
CA PRO A 8 -6.92 7.33 16.78
C PRO A 8 -7.22 6.21 15.79
N LEU A 9 -8.12 5.31 16.20
CA LEU A 9 -8.49 4.08 15.51
C LEU A 9 -8.88 4.35 14.04
N GLY A 10 -9.45 5.53 13.77
CA GLY A 10 -9.78 6.02 12.44
C GLY A 10 -8.57 6.23 11.51
N PHE A 11 -7.41 6.64 12.03
CA PHE A 11 -6.20 6.82 11.23
C PHE A 11 -5.64 5.47 10.76
N SER A 12 -5.50 4.52 11.67
CA SER A 12 -4.98 3.17 11.38
C SER A 12 -5.95 2.39 10.47
N LEU A 13 -7.26 2.60 10.64
CA LEU A 13 -8.30 2.12 9.71
C LEU A 13 -8.17 2.75 8.31
N ALA A 14 -7.92 4.06 8.22
CA ALA A 14 -7.75 4.74 6.93
C ALA A 14 -6.52 4.19 6.18
N LEU A 15 -5.38 4.02 6.86
CA LEU A 15 -4.19 3.41 6.26
C LEU A 15 -4.46 1.98 5.78
N THR A 16 -5.17 1.20 6.58
CA THR A 16 -5.59 -0.16 6.20
C THR A 16 -6.49 -0.15 4.97
N ALA A 17 -7.47 0.76 4.93
CA ALA A 17 -8.38 0.90 3.79
C ALA A 17 -7.62 1.26 2.49
N VAL A 18 -6.62 2.15 2.57
CA VAL A 18 -5.75 2.48 1.43
C VAL A 18 -4.96 1.26 0.98
N GLN A 19 -4.34 0.52 1.90
CA GLN A 19 -3.57 -0.68 1.57
C GLN A 19 -4.44 -1.75 0.91
N VAL A 20 -5.66 -1.97 1.43
CA VAL A 20 -6.65 -2.88 0.86
C VAL A 20 -7.03 -2.43 -0.55
N ALA A 21 -7.34 -1.15 -0.75
CA ALA A 21 -7.72 -0.62 -2.06
C ALA A 21 -6.61 -0.80 -3.10
N VAL A 22 -5.36 -0.55 -2.73
CA VAL A 22 -4.20 -0.70 -3.61
C VAL A 22 -3.93 -2.18 -3.94
N PHE A 23 -3.96 -3.05 -2.94
CA PHE A 23 -3.73 -4.48 -3.12
C PHE A 23 -4.82 -5.15 -3.97
N PHE A 24 -6.09 -4.92 -3.63
CA PHE A 24 -7.20 -5.47 -4.41
C PHE A 24 -7.35 -4.78 -5.77
N GLY A 25 -6.95 -3.52 -5.90
CA GLY A 25 -6.85 -2.84 -7.20
C GLY A 25 -5.86 -3.53 -8.13
N PHE A 26 -4.69 -3.93 -7.63
CA PHE A 26 -3.72 -4.71 -8.39
C PHE A 26 -4.26 -6.09 -8.79
N ILE A 27 -4.92 -6.80 -7.87
CA ILE A 27 -5.57 -8.09 -8.16
C ILE A 27 -6.65 -7.92 -9.24
N ALA A 28 -7.51 -6.90 -9.10
CA ALA A 28 -8.56 -6.61 -10.06
C ALA A 28 -7.99 -6.31 -11.45
N LEU A 29 -6.90 -5.56 -11.53
CA LEU A 29 -6.19 -5.31 -12.79
C LEU A 29 -5.68 -6.62 -13.42
N GLY A 30 -5.18 -7.54 -12.59
CA GLY A 30 -4.78 -8.90 -13.00
C GLY A 30 -5.93 -9.74 -13.54
N CYS A 31 -7.08 -9.69 -12.88
CA CYS A 31 -8.25 -10.50 -13.24
C CYS A 31 -9.01 -9.95 -14.47
N PHE A 32 -9.23 -8.64 -14.53
CA PHE A 32 -10.11 -8.02 -15.52
C PHE A 32 -9.36 -7.38 -16.69
N ALA A 33 -8.10 -6.97 -16.51
CA ALA A 33 -7.32 -6.30 -17.54
C ALA A 33 -5.87 -6.84 -17.65
N PRO A 34 -5.66 -8.17 -17.77
CA PRO A 34 -4.31 -8.76 -17.81
C PRO A 34 -3.47 -8.28 -19.00
N ALA A 35 -4.10 -7.78 -20.07
CA ALA A 35 -3.42 -7.21 -21.22
C ALA A 35 -2.56 -5.99 -20.85
N LEU A 36 -3.04 -5.13 -19.93
CA LEU A 36 -2.29 -3.95 -19.46
C LEU A 36 -1.00 -4.34 -18.72
N LEU A 37 -1.07 -5.42 -17.93
CA LEU A 37 0.05 -5.93 -17.13
C LEU A 37 1.14 -6.61 -17.97
N ARG A 38 0.78 -7.12 -19.15
CA ARG A 38 1.70 -7.76 -20.09
C ARG A 38 2.43 -6.76 -20.97
N LEU A 39 2.02 -5.49 -20.98
CA LEU A 39 2.64 -4.48 -21.82
C LEU A 39 4.08 -4.24 -21.32
N PRO A 40 5.09 -4.33 -22.20
CA PRO A 40 6.46 -4.01 -21.82
C PRO A 40 6.56 -2.49 -21.57
N LEU A 41 7.19 -2.09 -20.46
CA LEU A 41 7.46 -0.68 -20.24
C LEU A 41 8.55 -0.19 -21.22
N PRO A 42 8.26 0.85 -22.02
CA PRO A 42 9.25 1.41 -22.92
C PRO A 42 10.45 1.95 -22.12
N GLY A 43 11.66 1.53 -22.52
CA GLY A 43 12.93 1.96 -21.90
C GLY A 43 13.47 1.05 -20.79
N LEU A 44 12.65 0.20 -20.17
CA LEU A 44 13.07 -0.69 -19.07
C LEU A 44 13.09 -2.18 -19.46
N GLY A 45 12.35 -2.58 -20.49
CA GLY A 45 12.24 -4.00 -20.89
C GLY A 45 11.53 -4.90 -19.86
N LEU A 46 10.98 -4.31 -18.80
CA LEU A 46 10.24 -5.00 -17.75
C LEU A 46 8.74 -5.04 -18.07
N PRO A 47 8.03 -6.12 -17.71
CA PRO A 47 6.58 -6.15 -17.79
C PRO A 47 5.95 -5.10 -16.87
N ALA A 48 4.87 -4.46 -17.30
CA ALA A 48 4.10 -3.55 -16.46
C ALA A 48 3.63 -4.19 -15.15
N ALA A 49 3.42 -5.51 -15.13
CA ALA A 49 3.14 -6.29 -13.92
C ALA A 49 4.20 -6.13 -12.83
N PHE A 50 5.47 -6.10 -13.20
CA PHE A 50 6.56 -5.96 -12.24
C PHE A 50 6.53 -4.57 -11.58
N VAL A 51 6.35 -3.53 -12.41
CA VAL A 51 6.28 -2.14 -11.93
C VAL A 51 5.03 -1.92 -11.06
N ALA A 52 3.89 -2.47 -11.47
CA ALA A 52 2.66 -2.40 -10.69
C ALA A 52 2.79 -3.13 -9.34
N GLY A 53 3.38 -4.32 -9.31
CA GLY A 53 3.66 -5.04 -8.07
C GLY A 53 4.63 -4.27 -7.15
N LEU A 54 5.67 -3.68 -7.72
CA LEU A 54 6.60 -2.83 -6.97
C LEU A 54 5.89 -1.61 -6.37
N ALA A 55 4.99 -0.96 -7.11
CA ALA A 55 4.20 0.15 -6.62
C ALA A 55 3.33 -0.23 -5.40
N VAL A 56 2.73 -1.43 -5.40
CA VAL A 56 1.97 -1.95 -4.25
C VAL A 56 2.87 -2.12 -3.02
N ILE A 57 4.07 -2.70 -3.18
CA ILE A 57 5.02 -2.88 -2.08
C ILE A 57 5.46 -1.53 -1.52
N VAL A 58 5.90 -0.62 -2.39
CA VAL A 58 6.33 0.73 -2.00
C VAL A 58 5.22 1.46 -1.24
N THR A 59 3.98 1.36 -1.72
CA THR A 59 2.82 1.96 -1.04
C THR A 59 2.67 1.39 0.37
N GLY A 60 2.70 0.07 0.52
CA GLY A 60 2.62 -0.58 1.83
C GLY A 60 3.74 -0.11 2.77
N THR A 61 4.98 -0.07 2.29
CA THR A 61 6.12 0.42 3.08
C THR A 61 5.93 1.87 3.52
N VAL A 62 5.49 2.76 2.62
CA VAL A 62 5.23 4.17 2.95
C VAL A 62 4.13 4.28 4.00
N LEU A 63 3.03 3.54 3.87
CA LEU A 63 1.94 3.55 4.85
C LEU A 63 2.42 3.05 6.22
N THR A 64 3.26 2.01 6.27
CA THR A 64 3.87 1.53 7.52
C THR A 64 4.78 2.56 8.15
N VAL A 65 5.64 3.22 7.36
CA VAL A 65 6.52 4.28 7.88
C VAL A 65 5.69 5.43 8.45
N LEU A 66 4.66 5.88 7.73
CA LEU A 66 3.76 6.93 8.20
C LEU A 66 3.04 6.54 9.49
N TYR A 67 2.59 5.30 9.59
CA TYR A 67 2.00 4.74 10.81
C TYR A 67 2.98 4.83 11.99
N VAL A 68 4.19 4.29 11.84
CA VAL A 68 5.21 4.27 12.90
C VAL A 68 5.59 5.69 13.33
N LEU A 69 5.80 6.61 12.38
CA LEU A 69 6.10 8.00 12.70
C LEU A 69 4.96 8.67 13.49
N ARG A 70 3.71 8.39 13.14
CA ARG A 70 2.55 8.99 13.80
C ARG A 70 2.33 8.45 15.20
N VAL A 71 2.54 7.14 15.40
CA VAL A 71 2.47 6.49 16.72
C VAL A 71 3.59 7.01 17.61
N ASN A 72 4.84 7.01 17.12
CA ASN A 72 5.98 7.53 17.89
C ASN A 72 5.82 9.00 18.27
N ALA A 73 5.21 9.83 17.41
CA ALA A 73 4.92 11.23 17.72
C ALA A 73 3.76 11.42 18.71
N ALA A 74 2.93 10.40 18.95
CA ALA A 74 1.89 10.44 19.99
C ALA A 74 2.43 10.08 21.38
N GLU A 75 3.54 9.32 21.43
CA GLU A 75 4.20 8.87 22.66
C GLU A 75 5.26 9.86 23.18
N ALA A 76 5.78 10.74 22.33
CA ALA A 76 6.81 11.74 22.65
C ALA A 76 6.24 13.06 23.19
#